data_AF-A0A3D0NBT6-F1
#
_entry.id   AF-A0A3D0NBT6-F1
#
_cell.length_a   1.000
_cell.length_b   1.000
_cell.length_c   1.000
_cell.angle_alpha   90.00
_cell.angle_beta   90.00
_cell.angle_gamma   90.00
#
_symmetry.space_group_name_H-M   'P 1'
#
loop_
_entity.id
_entity.type
_entity.pdbx_description
1 polymer ?
#
loop_
_entity_poly.entity_id
_entity_poly.type
_entity_poly.pdbx_seq_one_letter_code
_entity_poly.pdbx_strand_id
1 'polypeptide(L)'
;MKAAQAITCALACLLTVSVFGQTRVYQEGKLPNDSRLGELRHLNNYFPFAVPDSTEKWEARRDQLRMRLKVALGLWPEPAKTPLNAKIYGKTVRDGFTIEKVYFESFPGHFVSGLLFRPEAGEGKRPAVLTPHGHGGRMQDHGDKIGSLIDNGDEKYENSGRFPKLARCAQLARMGCVTFIYDMEGYVDSLQIPMEVSHRLNDRRPDLESPARWGFFSAQAEMRMQSIMGVQTWNSIRALDFLQSLPDVDGKRIGITGGSGGGTQTILLGALDARPIVSFPQGMVSTSMQGGCPCENCSLLRVDTGNVELTALFAPRPIAMTGANDWTKEIQTKGYPELQQLYKMVGDQDDVFCVSYLNFGHNYNYVTRRHMYHWFNKYLGLGLDEPIVEQDWMPFTKEEYTVWDDEHPAPEAGVPHEVKLLRAIDQDSNRQIAKVLRSAENKVEALQGLHGEALKAVVGRGLSSSDEISREKVGKNERDGYLEFADILRYGPGKEEFPVASFFPTKTKWTGTVVVWADGDGKSGMYGDDGKPNREVATLLDAGVSVFGADLYYQGEFLTDGKSLESQRLATTTSRKIPAYTYGYNDSLFVQRVHDLLTLISFV
;
A
#
# COMPACT_ATOMS: atom_id res chain seq x y z
N MET A 1 54.46 -29.30 64.30
CA MET A 1 53.98 -29.52 62.91
C MET A 1 53.11 -28.33 62.55
N LYS A 2 53.63 -27.40 61.73
CA LYS A 2 53.19 -27.13 60.33
C LYS A 2 51.67 -26.82 60.25
N ALA A 3 51.16 -25.73 59.70
CA ALA A 3 51.73 -24.58 59.02
C ALA A 3 50.61 -23.52 58.83
N ALA A 4 50.95 -22.25 59.06
CA ALA A 4 50.72 -21.09 58.18
C ALA A 4 49.30 -20.79 57.63
N GLN A 5 48.77 -19.62 58.01
CA GLN A 5 48.26 -18.65 57.05
C GLN A 5 48.44 -17.22 57.58
N ALA A 6 49.16 -16.43 56.79
CA ALA A 6 49.58 -15.07 57.07
C ALA A 6 48.64 -14.05 56.41
N ILE A 7 48.35 -12.99 57.17
CA ILE A 7 48.21 -11.57 56.80
C ILE A 7 48.18 -11.24 55.30
N THR A 8 47.12 -10.58 54.82
CA THR A 8 47.21 -9.34 54.01
C THR A 8 45.83 -8.66 53.99
N CYS A 9 45.62 -7.59 54.75
CA CYS A 9 45.79 -6.18 54.37
C CYS A 9 44.96 -5.74 53.16
N ALA A 10 44.04 -4.82 53.44
CA ALA A 10 43.25 -4.07 52.51
C ALA A 10 44.12 -3.36 51.46
N LEU A 11 43.99 -3.77 50.21
CA LEU A 11 44.08 -2.89 49.05
C LEU A 11 42.73 -2.98 48.35
N ALA A 12 41.84 -2.04 48.66
CA ALA A 12 40.83 -1.64 47.69
C ALA A 12 41.60 -0.93 46.57
N CYS A 13 42.16 -1.72 45.65
CA CYS A 13 42.69 -1.20 44.40
C CYS A 13 41.55 -0.48 43.71
N LEU A 14 41.64 0.85 43.73
CA LEU A 14 41.40 1.71 42.59
C LEU A 14 41.76 0.95 41.31
N LEU A 15 40.78 0.26 40.73
CA LEU A 15 40.72 0.17 39.28
C LEU A 15 40.26 1.56 38.83
N THR A 16 41.23 2.48 38.77
CA THR A 16 41.26 3.50 37.73
C THR A 16 41.26 2.75 36.41
N VAL A 17 40.09 2.28 36.00
CA VAL A 17 39.88 2.04 34.58
C VAL A 17 39.94 3.45 34.00
N SER A 18 41.01 3.72 33.28
CA SER A 18 41.04 4.76 32.27
C SER A 18 39.91 4.48 31.28
N VAL A 19 38.68 4.88 31.63
CA VAL A 19 37.46 4.80 30.79
C VAL A 19 37.19 6.18 30.26
N PHE A 20 38.01 6.64 29.33
CA PHE A 20 37.53 7.64 28.37
C PHE A 20 36.82 6.91 27.21
N GLY A 21 36.02 5.90 27.55
CA GLY A 21 35.09 5.28 26.63
C GLY A 21 33.78 6.07 26.66
N GLN A 22 33.13 6.15 25.50
CA GLN A 22 31.80 6.72 25.33
C GLN A 22 30.83 6.30 26.45
N THR A 23 30.01 7.23 26.93
CA THR A 23 28.98 6.89 27.92
C THR A 23 27.89 6.03 27.26
N ARG A 24 27.83 4.76 27.67
CA ARG A 24 26.75 3.83 27.31
C ARG A 24 25.54 4.05 28.19
N VAL A 25 24.36 3.94 27.59
CA VAL A 25 23.07 3.99 28.28
C VAL A 25 22.61 2.58 28.67
N TYR A 26 22.80 1.61 27.77
CA TYR A 26 22.46 0.21 28.01
C TYR A 26 23.71 -0.57 28.46
N GLN A 27 23.47 -1.61 29.25
CA GLN A 27 24.50 -2.59 29.56
C GLN A 27 25.04 -3.21 28.27
N GLU A 28 26.35 -3.49 28.24
CA GLU A 28 26.99 -4.11 27.08
C GLU A 28 26.27 -5.41 26.67
N GLY A 29 25.97 -5.55 25.38
CA GLY A 29 25.21 -6.67 24.82
C GLY A 29 23.69 -6.61 25.01
N LYS A 30 23.15 -5.64 25.77
CA LYS A 30 21.71 -5.43 25.93
C LYS A 30 21.20 -4.43 24.89
N LEU A 31 20.21 -4.84 24.10
CA LEU A 31 19.53 -3.98 23.13
C LEU A 31 18.42 -3.13 23.78
N PRO A 32 18.06 -1.99 23.17
CA PRO A 32 16.85 -1.26 23.50
C PRO A 32 15.60 -2.15 23.44
N ASN A 33 14.63 -1.94 24.34
CA ASN A 33 13.34 -2.63 24.34
C ASN A 33 12.36 -1.99 23.33
N ASP A 34 12.80 -1.94 22.07
CA ASP A 34 12.09 -1.26 20.99
C ASP A 34 11.23 -2.25 20.19
N SER A 35 9.95 -1.94 20.01
CA SER A 35 9.01 -2.82 19.31
C SER A 35 9.43 -3.14 17.86
N ARG A 36 10.17 -2.24 17.21
CA ARG A 36 10.64 -2.38 15.84
C ARG A 36 11.68 -3.47 15.70
N LEU A 37 12.40 -3.84 16.77
CA LEU A 37 13.33 -4.98 16.77
C LEU A 37 12.60 -6.34 16.71
N GLY A 38 11.29 -6.36 16.99
CA GLY A 38 10.45 -7.55 16.90
C GLY A 38 10.17 -8.03 15.47
N GLU A 39 9.21 -8.96 15.36
CA GLU A 39 8.80 -9.55 14.07
C GLU A 39 8.21 -8.50 13.12
N LEU A 40 8.64 -8.55 11.85
CA LEU A 40 8.10 -7.69 10.81
C LEU A 40 6.71 -8.16 10.38
N ARG A 41 5.84 -7.19 10.08
CA ARG A 41 4.52 -7.47 9.50
C ARG A 41 4.66 -7.98 8.07
N HIS A 42 3.71 -8.80 7.66
CA HIS A 42 3.61 -9.43 6.37
C HIS A 42 2.14 -9.68 6.02
N LEU A 43 1.87 -10.08 4.77
CA LEU A 43 0.53 -10.17 4.20
C LEU A 43 -0.46 -11.08 4.97
N ASN A 44 0.03 -12.01 5.79
CA ASN A 44 -0.78 -12.99 6.54
C ASN A 44 -0.97 -12.62 8.02
N ASN A 45 -0.45 -11.48 8.49
CA ASN A 45 -0.76 -11.02 9.85
C ASN A 45 -2.22 -10.59 9.99
N TYR A 46 -2.59 -10.23 11.22
CA TYR A 46 -3.89 -9.66 11.54
C TYR A 46 -3.90 -8.14 11.25
N PHE A 47 -4.93 -7.67 10.55
CA PHE A 47 -5.15 -6.28 10.15
C PHE A 47 -6.56 -5.84 10.57
N PRO A 48 -6.78 -5.51 11.85
CA PRO A 48 -8.08 -5.02 12.33
C PRO A 48 -8.39 -3.64 11.78
N PHE A 49 -9.68 -3.31 11.65
CA PHE A 49 -10.14 -1.95 11.44
C PHE A 49 -10.59 -1.35 12.77
N ALA A 50 -9.81 -0.45 13.36
CA ALA A 50 -10.23 0.29 14.55
C ALA A 50 -11.07 1.49 14.10
N VAL A 51 -12.40 1.36 14.16
CA VAL A 51 -13.33 2.43 13.75
C VAL A 51 -13.11 3.68 14.63
N PRO A 52 -12.82 4.85 14.04
CA PRO A 52 -12.73 6.09 14.82
C PRO A 52 -14.01 6.39 15.58
N ASP A 53 -13.90 7.01 16.75
CA ASP A 53 -15.02 7.28 17.66
C ASP A 53 -15.89 8.49 17.28
N SER A 54 -15.56 9.16 16.18
CA SER A 54 -16.20 10.38 15.70
C SER A 54 -16.01 10.56 14.19
N THR A 55 -16.94 11.25 13.56
CA THR A 55 -16.91 11.55 12.13
C THR A 55 -15.67 12.36 11.77
N GLU A 56 -15.29 13.35 12.59
CA GLU A 56 -14.12 14.21 12.36
C GLU A 56 -12.83 13.38 12.36
N LYS A 57 -12.67 12.43 13.29
CA LYS A 57 -11.51 11.53 13.30
C LYS A 57 -11.52 10.57 12.12
N TRP A 58 -12.69 10.10 11.69
CA TRP A 58 -12.80 9.30 10.47
C TRP A 58 -12.42 10.10 9.23
N GLU A 59 -12.88 11.33 9.08
CA GLU A 59 -12.54 12.18 7.94
C GLU A 59 -11.03 12.44 7.87
N ALA A 60 -10.40 12.75 9.00
CA ALA A 60 -8.95 12.92 9.08
C ALA A 60 -8.20 11.62 8.68
N ARG A 61 -8.64 10.46 9.19
CA ARG A 61 -8.04 9.16 8.84
C ARG A 61 -8.27 8.79 7.38
N ARG A 62 -9.46 9.04 6.86
CA ARG A 62 -9.83 8.81 5.45
C ARG A 62 -8.93 9.62 4.52
N ASP A 63 -8.70 10.89 4.83
CA ASP A 63 -7.90 11.77 4.00
C ASP A 63 -6.41 11.38 4.06
N GLN A 64 -5.91 11.00 5.24
CA GLN A 64 -4.56 10.42 5.41
C GLN A 64 -4.39 9.15 4.56
N LEU A 65 -5.33 8.21 4.63
CA LEU A 65 -5.27 6.95 3.88
C LEU A 65 -5.38 7.17 2.37
N ARG A 66 -6.28 8.05 1.92
CA ARG A 66 -6.38 8.40 0.49
C ARG A 66 -5.10 9.03 -0.03
N MET A 67 -4.47 9.91 0.74
CA MET A 67 -3.18 10.49 0.36
C MET A 67 -2.09 9.41 0.29
N ARG A 68 -2.04 8.50 1.28
CA ARG A 68 -1.12 7.35 1.26
C ARG A 68 -1.34 6.48 0.02
N LEU A 69 -2.58 6.14 -0.33
CA LEU A 69 -2.89 5.35 -1.52
C LEU A 69 -2.40 6.05 -2.78
N LYS A 70 -2.65 7.37 -2.92
CA LYS A 70 -2.15 8.14 -4.08
C LYS A 70 -0.63 8.07 -4.19
N VAL A 71 0.09 8.22 -3.08
CA VAL A 71 1.57 8.17 -3.08
C VAL A 71 2.08 6.75 -3.36
N ALA A 72 1.59 5.75 -2.63
CA ALA A 72 2.02 4.35 -2.73
C ALA A 72 1.81 3.75 -4.13
N LEU A 73 0.76 4.19 -4.83
CA LEU A 73 0.41 3.72 -6.17
C LEU A 73 1.05 4.56 -7.29
N GLY A 74 1.90 5.54 -6.96
CA GLY A 74 2.54 6.41 -7.95
C GLY A 74 1.57 7.37 -8.64
N LEU A 75 0.48 7.74 -7.96
CA LEU A 75 -0.59 8.63 -8.44
C LEU A 75 -0.49 10.05 -7.84
N TRP A 76 0.66 10.41 -7.28
CA TRP A 76 0.93 11.75 -6.75
C TRP A 76 2.26 12.30 -7.28
N PRO A 77 2.26 13.36 -8.12
CA PRO A 77 1.07 14.00 -8.71
C PRO A 77 0.28 13.02 -9.59
N GLU A 78 -1.01 13.30 -9.81
CA GLU A 78 -1.84 12.45 -10.69
C GLU A 78 -1.20 12.37 -12.09
N PRO A 79 -1.01 11.18 -12.67
CA PRO A 79 -0.43 11.08 -14.00
C PRO A 79 -1.25 11.83 -15.04
N ALA A 80 -0.60 12.40 -16.05
CA ALA A 80 -1.30 13.15 -17.08
C ALA A 80 -2.34 12.28 -17.82
N LYS A 81 -3.59 12.71 -17.82
CA LYS A 81 -4.69 12.06 -18.58
C LYS A 81 -4.58 12.37 -20.08
N THR A 82 -3.70 11.68 -20.79
CA THR A 82 -3.53 11.81 -22.25
C THR A 82 -4.74 11.25 -23.02
N PRO A 83 -4.95 11.61 -24.30
CA PRO A 83 -6.01 11.03 -25.10
C PRO A 83 -6.00 9.50 -25.06
N LEU A 84 -7.17 8.88 -24.90
CA LEU A 84 -7.31 7.42 -24.81
C LEU A 84 -7.00 6.71 -26.14
N ASN A 85 -7.17 7.38 -27.28
CA ASN A 85 -7.04 6.77 -28.62
C ASN A 85 -7.83 5.46 -28.75
N ALA A 86 -9.02 5.40 -28.13
CA ALA A 86 -9.78 4.17 -27.98
C ALA A 86 -10.28 3.62 -29.33
N LYS A 87 -10.25 2.30 -29.47
CA LYS A 87 -10.82 1.54 -30.59
C LYS A 87 -11.82 0.52 -30.05
N ILE A 88 -12.94 0.42 -30.74
CA ILE A 88 -14.02 -0.53 -30.46
C ILE A 88 -14.37 -1.19 -31.79
N TYR A 89 -14.29 -2.52 -31.88
CA TYR A 89 -14.48 -3.28 -33.12
C TYR A 89 -14.84 -4.74 -32.82
N GLY A 90 -15.11 -5.53 -33.86
CA GLY A 90 -15.41 -6.96 -33.72
C GLY A 90 -16.70 -7.20 -32.92
N LYS A 91 -17.82 -6.64 -33.41
CA LYS A 91 -19.12 -6.77 -32.75
C LYS A 91 -19.71 -8.16 -32.95
N THR A 92 -19.98 -8.83 -31.83
CA THR A 92 -20.65 -10.13 -31.78
C THR A 92 -21.97 -10.01 -31.03
N VAL A 93 -23.03 -10.59 -31.58
CA VAL A 93 -24.36 -10.62 -30.96
C VAL A 93 -24.56 -11.95 -30.22
N ARG A 94 -25.13 -11.87 -29.01
CA ARG A 94 -25.64 -12.99 -28.22
C ARG A 94 -27.04 -12.60 -27.73
N ASP A 95 -27.79 -13.57 -27.22
CA ASP A 95 -29.15 -13.33 -26.74
C ASP A 95 -29.17 -12.33 -25.57
N GLY A 96 -29.67 -11.11 -25.84
CA GLY A 96 -29.83 -10.03 -24.88
C GLY A 96 -28.60 -9.12 -24.68
N PHE A 97 -27.48 -9.39 -25.35
CA PHE A 97 -26.29 -8.55 -25.25
C PHE A 97 -25.35 -8.65 -26.46
N THR A 98 -24.52 -7.65 -26.66
CA THR A 98 -23.43 -7.66 -27.64
C THR A 98 -22.08 -7.56 -26.95
N ILE A 99 -21.05 -8.10 -27.60
CA ILE A 99 -19.66 -7.99 -27.18
C ILE A 99 -18.87 -7.28 -28.26
N GLU A 100 -17.99 -6.36 -27.87
CA GLU A 100 -17.04 -5.70 -28.75
C GLU A 100 -15.63 -5.76 -28.13
N LYS A 101 -14.62 -5.89 -28.99
CA LYS A 101 -13.20 -5.83 -28.62
C LYS A 101 -12.80 -4.38 -28.43
N VAL A 102 -12.05 -4.10 -27.37
CA VAL A 102 -11.62 -2.75 -27.04
C VAL A 102 -10.13 -2.72 -26.75
N TYR A 103 -9.46 -1.68 -27.25
CA TYR A 103 -8.20 -1.22 -26.66
C TYR A 103 -8.10 0.30 -26.63
N PHE A 104 -7.31 0.82 -25.69
CA PHE A 104 -7.00 2.24 -25.55
C PHE A 104 -5.67 2.44 -24.81
N GLU A 105 -5.09 3.62 -24.85
CA GLU A 105 -3.87 3.99 -24.13
C GLU A 105 -4.18 4.52 -22.72
N SER A 106 -3.62 3.90 -21.68
CA SER A 106 -3.66 4.44 -20.30
C SER A 106 -2.49 5.38 -20.03
N PHE A 107 -1.33 5.06 -20.60
CA PHE A 107 -0.18 5.95 -20.79
C PHE A 107 0.19 5.97 -22.27
N PRO A 108 0.86 7.03 -22.78
CA PRO A 108 1.32 7.06 -24.16
C PRO A 108 2.11 5.81 -24.56
N GLY A 109 1.56 5.05 -25.51
CA GLY A 109 2.13 3.80 -26.01
C GLY A 109 2.00 2.58 -25.09
N HIS A 110 1.28 2.68 -23.97
CA HIS A 110 0.91 1.54 -23.12
C HIS A 110 -0.59 1.32 -23.18
N PHE A 111 -0.98 0.18 -23.75
CA PHE A 111 -2.37 -0.15 -24.07
C PHE A 111 -3.04 -1.00 -22.98
N VAL A 112 -4.32 -0.71 -22.76
CA VAL A 112 -5.27 -1.54 -22.01
C VAL A 112 -6.19 -2.21 -23.03
N SER A 113 -6.32 -3.53 -22.93
CA SER A 113 -7.21 -4.36 -23.76
C SER A 113 -8.39 -4.90 -22.96
N GLY A 114 -9.51 -5.17 -23.60
CA GLY A 114 -10.68 -5.71 -22.92
C GLY A 114 -11.87 -6.03 -23.83
N LEU A 115 -12.97 -6.43 -23.18
CA LEU A 115 -14.26 -6.69 -23.83
C LEU A 115 -15.33 -5.78 -23.26
N LEU A 116 -16.09 -5.17 -24.16
CA LEU A 116 -17.21 -4.30 -23.85
C LEU A 116 -18.52 -5.05 -24.11
N PHE A 117 -19.28 -5.25 -23.05
CA PHE A 117 -20.60 -5.86 -23.09
C PHE A 117 -21.65 -4.76 -23.09
N ARG A 118 -22.60 -4.82 -24.02
CA ARG A 118 -23.71 -3.87 -24.12
C ARG A 118 -25.04 -4.60 -24.17
N PRO A 119 -26.09 -4.07 -23.51
CA PRO A 119 -27.44 -4.57 -23.72
C PRO A 119 -27.83 -4.47 -25.20
N GLU A 120 -28.48 -5.49 -25.75
CA GLU A 120 -28.87 -5.50 -27.17
C GLU A 120 -29.99 -4.48 -27.47
N ALA A 121 -30.99 -4.41 -26.58
CA ALA A 121 -32.15 -3.54 -26.71
C ALA A 121 -32.11 -2.32 -25.78
N GLY A 122 -32.94 -1.32 -26.08
CA GLY A 122 -33.11 -0.09 -25.31
C GLY A 122 -32.42 1.13 -25.92
N GLU A 123 -32.99 2.31 -25.74
CA GLU A 123 -32.44 3.59 -26.21
C GLU A 123 -31.95 4.45 -25.04
N GLY A 124 -31.06 5.41 -25.33
CA GLY A 124 -30.58 6.38 -24.35
C GLY A 124 -29.40 5.90 -23.49
N LYS A 125 -29.09 6.70 -22.46
CA LYS A 125 -27.95 6.47 -21.57
C LYS A 125 -28.26 5.41 -20.53
N ARG A 126 -27.33 4.50 -20.34
CA ARG A 126 -27.47 3.29 -19.51
C ARG A 126 -26.50 3.31 -18.34
N PRO A 127 -26.85 2.70 -17.19
CA PRO A 127 -25.87 2.44 -16.15
C PRO A 127 -24.67 1.69 -16.71
N ALA A 128 -23.51 1.87 -16.08
CA ALA A 128 -22.31 1.13 -16.45
C ALA A 128 -21.73 0.39 -15.26
N VAL A 129 -21.04 -0.72 -15.54
CA VAL A 129 -20.29 -1.45 -14.51
C VAL A 129 -18.88 -1.71 -15.01
N LEU A 130 -17.89 -1.24 -14.25
CA LEU A 130 -16.50 -1.61 -14.48
C LEU A 130 -16.18 -2.90 -13.74
N THR A 131 -15.54 -3.85 -14.42
CA THR A 131 -15.21 -5.14 -13.81
C THR A 131 -13.72 -5.49 -13.86
N PRO A 132 -12.88 -4.96 -12.94
CA PRO A 132 -11.51 -5.44 -12.79
C PRO A 132 -11.51 -6.96 -12.53
N HIS A 133 -10.65 -7.72 -13.21
CA HIS A 133 -10.52 -9.15 -12.98
C HIS A 133 -9.34 -9.49 -12.07
N GLY A 134 -9.46 -10.54 -11.27
CA GLY A 134 -8.34 -11.14 -10.56
C GLY A 134 -7.58 -12.16 -11.42
N HIS A 135 -6.77 -13.00 -10.78
CA HIS A 135 -5.97 -14.03 -11.41
C HIS A 135 -6.78 -14.94 -12.36
N GLY A 136 -6.15 -15.38 -13.44
CA GLY A 136 -6.78 -16.20 -14.49
C GLY A 136 -7.33 -15.40 -15.68
N GLY A 137 -7.14 -14.07 -15.72
CA GLY A 137 -7.54 -13.24 -16.88
C GLY A 137 -9.05 -13.05 -17.01
N ARG A 138 -9.50 -12.23 -17.97
CA ARG A 138 -10.93 -12.16 -18.32
C ARG A 138 -11.49 -13.48 -18.85
N MET A 139 -10.65 -14.28 -19.50
CA MET A 139 -10.97 -15.60 -20.07
C MET A 139 -10.73 -16.76 -19.09
N GLN A 140 -10.94 -16.56 -17.80
CA GLN A 140 -10.82 -17.65 -16.83
C GLN A 140 -11.78 -18.79 -17.23
N ASP A 141 -11.23 -19.99 -17.34
CA ASP A 141 -11.93 -21.19 -17.80
C ASP A 141 -11.84 -22.30 -16.75
N HIS A 142 -12.98 -22.79 -16.26
CA HIS A 142 -13.05 -23.92 -15.32
C HIS A 142 -12.80 -25.29 -15.98
N GLY A 143 -12.85 -25.38 -17.31
CA GLY A 143 -12.67 -26.60 -18.07
C GLY A 143 -13.62 -27.71 -17.62
N ASP A 144 -13.11 -28.93 -17.56
CA ASP A 144 -13.87 -30.13 -17.20
C ASP A 144 -14.41 -30.12 -15.76
N LYS A 145 -13.97 -29.16 -14.92
CA LYS A 145 -14.47 -29.03 -13.55
C LYS A 145 -15.89 -28.46 -13.48
N ILE A 146 -16.42 -27.91 -14.58
CA ILE A 146 -17.72 -27.24 -14.56
C ILE A 146 -18.86 -28.16 -14.10
N GLY A 147 -18.87 -29.44 -14.50
CA GLY A 147 -19.87 -30.41 -14.03
C GLY A 147 -19.88 -30.53 -12.49
N SER A 148 -18.70 -30.69 -11.89
CA SER A 148 -18.58 -30.76 -10.43
C SER A 148 -18.96 -29.46 -9.72
N LEU A 149 -18.71 -28.30 -10.33
CA LEU A 149 -19.11 -27.00 -9.78
C LEU A 149 -20.62 -26.82 -9.81
N ILE A 150 -21.30 -27.35 -10.84
CA ILE A 150 -22.76 -27.37 -10.91
C ILE A 150 -23.34 -28.32 -9.86
N ASP A 151 -22.80 -29.54 -9.76
CA ASP A 151 -23.23 -30.53 -8.77
C ASP A 151 -23.08 -30.02 -7.32
N ASN A 152 -22.02 -29.24 -7.05
CA ASN A 152 -21.78 -28.61 -5.76
C ASN A 152 -22.59 -27.32 -5.52
N GLY A 153 -23.30 -26.81 -6.54
CA GLY A 153 -24.08 -25.58 -6.47
C GLY A 153 -23.26 -24.28 -6.55
N ASP A 154 -21.97 -24.36 -6.88
CA ASP A 154 -21.14 -23.18 -7.15
C ASP A 154 -21.63 -22.46 -8.42
N GLU A 155 -21.86 -23.21 -9.49
CA GLU A 155 -22.29 -22.69 -10.78
C GLU A 155 -23.65 -23.27 -11.17
N LYS A 156 -24.33 -22.60 -12.11
CA LYS A 156 -25.67 -23.01 -12.54
C LYS A 156 -25.73 -23.56 -13.96
N TYR A 157 -24.84 -23.07 -14.83
CA TYR A 157 -24.88 -23.34 -16.27
C TYR A 157 -23.54 -23.83 -16.78
N GLU A 158 -23.57 -24.76 -17.72
CA GLU A 158 -22.36 -25.39 -18.25
C GLU A 158 -21.53 -24.42 -19.09
N ASN A 159 -22.14 -23.68 -20.02
CA ASN A 159 -21.38 -22.86 -20.95
C ASN A 159 -20.86 -21.57 -20.28
N SER A 160 -21.78 -20.78 -19.74
CA SER A 160 -21.48 -19.50 -19.09
C SER A 160 -20.75 -19.68 -17.76
N GLY A 161 -21.17 -20.65 -16.94
CA GLY A 161 -20.54 -20.92 -15.65
C GLY A 161 -19.09 -21.38 -15.77
N ARG A 162 -18.69 -21.97 -16.91
CA ARG A 162 -17.29 -22.27 -17.23
C ARG A 162 -16.42 -21.00 -17.31
N PHE A 163 -17.01 -19.84 -17.63
CA PHE A 163 -16.37 -18.53 -17.74
C PHE A 163 -16.97 -17.51 -16.76
N PRO A 164 -16.79 -17.66 -15.44
CA PRO A 164 -17.56 -16.94 -14.42
C PRO A 164 -17.42 -15.41 -14.48
N LYS A 165 -16.24 -14.92 -14.91
CA LYS A 165 -15.99 -13.47 -15.07
C LYS A 165 -16.80 -12.87 -16.21
N LEU A 166 -16.94 -13.61 -17.32
CA LEU A 166 -17.72 -13.19 -18.47
C LEU A 166 -19.22 -13.43 -18.23
N ALA A 167 -19.59 -14.48 -17.49
CA ALA A 167 -20.97 -14.72 -17.06
C ALA A 167 -21.54 -13.52 -16.31
N ARG A 168 -20.73 -12.95 -15.40
CA ARG A 168 -21.07 -11.70 -14.71
C ARG A 168 -21.32 -10.54 -15.67
N CYS A 169 -20.44 -10.36 -16.65
CA CYS A 169 -20.52 -9.24 -17.59
C CYS A 169 -21.74 -9.38 -18.51
N ALA A 170 -21.98 -10.59 -19.01
CA ALA A 170 -23.15 -10.93 -19.82
C ALA A 170 -24.45 -10.69 -19.05
N GLN A 171 -24.53 -11.13 -17.79
CA GLN A 171 -25.73 -10.92 -16.99
C GLN A 171 -25.96 -9.44 -16.67
N LEU A 172 -24.92 -8.68 -16.32
CA LEU A 172 -25.04 -7.24 -16.11
C LEU A 172 -25.52 -6.52 -17.39
N ALA A 173 -25.05 -6.95 -18.56
CA ALA A 173 -25.56 -6.44 -19.84
C ALA A 173 -27.03 -6.81 -20.07
N ARG A 174 -27.45 -8.04 -19.76
CA ARG A 174 -28.89 -8.42 -19.78
C ARG A 174 -29.74 -7.64 -18.77
N MET A 175 -29.14 -7.18 -17.67
CA MET A 175 -29.78 -6.30 -16.68
C MET A 175 -29.84 -4.83 -17.12
N GLY A 176 -29.32 -4.48 -18.30
CA GLY A 176 -29.36 -3.12 -18.84
C GLY A 176 -28.09 -2.29 -18.62
N CYS A 177 -27.00 -2.87 -18.10
CA CYS A 177 -25.75 -2.16 -17.84
C CYS A 177 -24.74 -2.29 -18.99
N VAL A 178 -24.10 -1.20 -19.41
CA VAL A 178 -22.86 -1.27 -20.20
C VAL A 178 -21.74 -1.79 -19.30
N THR A 179 -21.14 -2.93 -19.61
CA THR A 179 -20.17 -3.57 -18.73
C THR A 179 -18.83 -3.69 -19.42
N PHE A 180 -17.74 -3.27 -18.76
CA PHE A 180 -16.39 -3.35 -19.32
C PHE A 180 -15.47 -4.18 -18.43
N ILE A 181 -14.95 -5.27 -18.99
CA ILE A 181 -13.89 -6.10 -18.40
C ILE A 181 -12.60 -5.89 -19.18
N TYR A 182 -11.54 -5.48 -18.50
CA TYR A 182 -10.24 -5.21 -19.09
C TYR A 182 -9.16 -6.06 -18.45
N ASP A 183 -8.07 -6.23 -19.18
CA ASP A 183 -6.95 -7.05 -18.77
C ASP A 183 -6.09 -6.39 -17.72
N MET A 184 -5.80 -7.15 -16.67
CA MET A 184 -4.68 -6.85 -15.80
C MET A 184 -3.36 -7.22 -16.50
N GLU A 185 -2.26 -6.57 -16.10
CA GLU A 185 -0.94 -6.80 -16.68
C GLU A 185 -0.56 -8.28 -16.67
N GLY A 186 -0.01 -8.79 -17.77
CA GLY A 186 0.44 -10.17 -17.92
C GLY A 186 -0.68 -11.19 -18.14
N TYR A 187 -1.91 -10.75 -18.39
CA TYR A 187 -3.05 -11.63 -18.71
C TYR A 187 -3.63 -11.38 -20.09
N VAL A 188 -4.03 -12.47 -20.74
CA VAL A 188 -4.71 -12.52 -22.03
C VAL A 188 -3.99 -11.67 -23.09
N ASP A 189 -4.49 -10.48 -23.43
CA ASP A 189 -3.90 -9.63 -24.48
C ASP A 189 -2.97 -8.53 -23.89
N SER A 190 -3.01 -8.29 -22.57
CA SER A 190 -2.14 -7.31 -21.91
C SER A 190 -0.76 -7.89 -21.58
N LEU A 191 0.00 -8.26 -22.61
CA LEU A 191 1.31 -8.92 -22.49
C LEU A 191 2.50 -7.95 -22.60
N GLN A 192 2.24 -6.65 -22.70
CA GLN A 192 3.24 -5.58 -22.68
C GLN A 192 4.20 -5.71 -21.49
N ILE A 193 3.65 -5.94 -20.28
CA ILE A 193 4.40 -6.36 -19.10
C ILE A 193 4.01 -7.82 -18.81
N PRO A 194 4.90 -8.80 -19.08
CA PRO A 194 4.53 -10.21 -19.13
C PRO A 194 4.25 -10.79 -17.73
N MET A 195 3.59 -11.96 -17.70
CA MET A 195 3.19 -12.67 -16.47
C MET A 195 4.37 -12.94 -15.53
N GLU A 196 5.53 -13.20 -16.10
CA GLU A 196 6.81 -13.45 -15.42
C GLU A 196 7.22 -12.27 -14.53
N VAL A 197 6.90 -11.05 -14.95
CA VAL A 197 7.16 -9.83 -14.18
C VAL A 197 5.97 -9.51 -13.28
N SER A 198 4.76 -9.42 -13.85
CA SER A 198 3.58 -8.91 -13.15
C SER A 198 3.13 -9.79 -11.98
N HIS A 199 3.26 -11.13 -12.10
CA HIS A 199 2.68 -12.08 -11.15
C HIS A 199 3.66 -13.10 -10.58
N ARG A 200 4.76 -13.39 -11.26
CA ARG A 200 5.65 -14.53 -10.95
C ARG A 200 7.07 -14.14 -10.56
N LEU A 201 7.41 -12.85 -10.55
CA LEU A 201 8.74 -12.43 -10.18
C LEU A 201 9.01 -12.83 -8.71
N ASN A 202 10.21 -13.34 -8.48
CA ASN A 202 10.65 -13.80 -7.16
C ASN A 202 12.01 -13.19 -6.76
N ASP A 203 12.91 -13.02 -7.72
CA ASP A 203 14.27 -12.53 -7.48
C ASP A 203 14.49 -11.13 -8.06
N ARG A 204 15.55 -10.48 -7.57
CA ARG A 204 16.00 -9.18 -8.09
C ARG A 204 16.43 -9.30 -9.55
N ARG A 205 16.42 -8.17 -10.26
CA ARG A 205 16.85 -8.06 -11.66
C ARG A 205 18.01 -7.05 -11.75
N PRO A 206 19.27 -7.47 -11.49
CA PRO A 206 20.41 -6.55 -11.35
C PRO A 206 20.64 -5.65 -12.58
N ASP A 207 20.40 -6.18 -13.78
CA ASP A 207 20.51 -5.44 -15.04
C ASP A 207 19.48 -4.30 -15.20
N LEU A 208 18.51 -4.24 -14.29
CA LEU A 208 17.39 -3.29 -14.23
C LEU A 208 17.37 -2.53 -12.88
N GLU A 209 18.52 -2.28 -12.28
CA GLU A 209 18.63 -1.62 -10.96
C GLU A 209 19.53 -0.36 -10.98
N SER A 210 19.74 0.25 -12.15
CA SER A 210 20.57 1.45 -12.30
C SER A 210 19.75 2.73 -12.54
N PRO A 211 20.25 3.93 -12.15
CA PRO A 211 19.56 5.19 -12.45
C PRO A 211 19.34 5.43 -13.95
N ALA A 212 20.18 4.86 -14.80
CA ALA A 212 20.01 4.94 -16.25
C ALA A 212 18.97 3.92 -16.74
N ARG A 213 18.87 2.73 -16.17
CA ARG A 213 18.02 1.64 -16.67
C ARG A 213 17.46 0.86 -15.49
N TRP A 214 16.14 0.95 -15.31
CA TRP A 214 15.44 0.28 -14.23
C TRP A 214 14.13 -0.39 -14.66
N GLY A 215 13.72 -1.39 -13.88
CA GLY A 215 12.49 -2.16 -14.04
C GLY A 215 11.70 -2.22 -12.73
N PHE A 216 10.48 -2.73 -12.77
CA PHE A 216 9.64 -2.95 -11.58
C PHE A 216 10.37 -3.75 -10.49
N PHE A 217 10.01 -3.52 -9.23
CA PHE A 217 10.58 -4.19 -8.06
C PHE A 217 12.09 -3.95 -7.82
N SER A 218 12.74 -3.12 -8.64
CA SER A 218 14.09 -2.61 -8.36
C SER A 218 14.06 -1.47 -7.35
N ALA A 219 15.16 -1.22 -6.65
CA ALA A 219 15.25 -0.05 -5.77
C ALA A 219 14.91 1.27 -6.49
N GLN A 220 15.29 1.42 -7.76
CA GLN A 220 15.00 2.62 -8.55
C GLN A 220 13.50 2.81 -8.85
N ALA A 221 12.75 1.71 -9.08
CA ALA A 221 11.30 1.78 -9.25
C ALA A 221 10.60 2.06 -7.92
N GLU A 222 10.99 1.36 -6.84
CA GLU A 222 10.40 1.52 -5.51
C GLU A 222 10.61 2.95 -4.96
N MET A 223 11.81 3.54 -5.12
CA MET A 223 12.09 4.93 -4.71
C MET A 223 11.26 5.97 -5.49
N ARG A 224 10.71 5.60 -6.64
CA ARG A 224 9.82 6.44 -7.47
C ARG A 224 8.34 6.09 -7.28
N MET A 225 8.02 5.20 -6.34
CA MET A 225 6.67 4.66 -6.15
C MET A 225 6.08 4.03 -7.42
N GLN A 226 6.92 3.44 -8.27
CA GLN A 226 6.52 2.78 -9.50
C GLN A 226 6.30 1.29 -9.25
N SER A 227 5.06 0.83 -9.39
CA SER A 227 4.68 -0.56 -9.13
C SER A 227 3.70 -1.09 -10.17
N ILE A 228 3.66 -2.41 -10.35
CA ILE A 228 2.64 -3.08 -11.18
C ILE A 228 1.24 -2.75 -10.66
N MET A 229 1.07 -2.75 -9.34
CA MET A 229 -0.18 -2.39 -8.68
C MET A 229 -0.62 -0.96 -9.02
N GLY A 230 0.31 -0.01 -9.05
CA GLY A 230 0.08 1.37 -9.45
C GLY A 230 -0.37 1.49 -10.91
N VAL A 231 0.33 0.81 -11.83
CA VAL A 231 -0.04 0.78 -13.26
C VAL A 231 -1.43 0.17 -13.46
N GLN A 232 -1.73 -0.97 -12.82
CA GLN A 232 -3.07 -1.57 -12.90
C GLN A 232 -4.16 -0.67 -12.32
N THR A 233 -3.88 0.05 -11.22
CA THR A 233 -4.84 0.98 -10.64
C THR A 233 -5.06 2.18 -11.57
N TRP A 234 -4.01 2.68 -12.20
CA TRP A 234 -4.14 3.71 -13.23
C TRP A 234 -4.93 3.21 -14.44
N ASN A 235 -4.65 2.01 -14.94
CA ASN A 235 -5.44 1.37 -16.00
C ASN A 235 -6.92 1.31 -15.63
N SER A 236 -7.23 1.03 -14.36
CA SER A 236 -8.59 1.03 -13.82
C SER A 236 -9.24 2.43 -13.85
N ILE A 237 -8.51 3.47 -13.45
CA ILE A 237 -8.97 4.88 -13.52
C ILE A 237 -9.22 5.28 -14.98
N ARG A 238 -8.33 4.90 -15.90
CA ARG A 238 -8.45 5.17 -17.33
C ARG A 238 -9.56 4.37 -17.99
N ALA A 239 -9.87 3.18 -17.49
CA ALA A 239 -11.03 2.39 -17.91
C ALA A 239 -12.37 3.05 -17.51
N LEU A 240 -12.43 3.74 -16.36
CA LEU A 240 -13.57 4.60 -16.03
C LEU A 240 -13.66 5.82 -16.97
N ASP A 241 -12.52 6.42 -17.35
CA ASP A 241 -12.51 7.51 -18.33
C ASP A 241 -13.03 7.02 -19.70
N PHE A 242 -12.65 5.81 -20.11
CA PHE A 242 -13.18 5.15 -21.31
C PHE A 242 -14.70 4.95 -21.21
N LEU A 243 -15.20 4.33 -20.14
CA LEU A 243 -16.64 4.11 -19.95
C LEU A 243 -17.42 5.42 -20.02
N GLN A 244 -16.96 6.47 -19.35
CA GLN A 244 -17.63 7.78 -19.36
C GLN A 244 -17.58 8.49 -20.71
N SER A 245 -16.63 8.15 -21.58
CA SER A 245 -16.56 8.71 -22.93
C SER A 245 -17.60 8.11 -23.89
N LEU A 246 -18.19 6.97 -23.54
CA LEU A 246 -19.17 6.29 -24.38
C LEU A 246 -20.49 7.07 -24.39
N PRO A 247 -21.09 7.34 -25.57
CA PRO A 247 -22.30 8.15 -25.68
C PRO A 247 -23.53 7.49 -25.03
N ASP A 248 -23.52 6.16 -24.92
CA ASP A 248 -24.58 5.33 -24.35
C ASP A 248 -24.42 5.06 -22.84
N VAL A 249 -23.42 5.65 -22.17
CA VAL A 249 -23.20 5.52 -20.72
C VAL A 249 -23.74 6.72 -19.94
N ASP A 250 -24.49 6.42 -18.88
CA ASP A 250 -24.89 7.36 -17.84
C ASP A 250 -23.79 7.48 -16.79
N GLY A 251 -22.99 8.55 -16.89
CA GLY A 251 -21.88 8.81 -15.98
C GLY A 251 -22.27 9.00 -14.50
N LYS A 252 -23.57 9.10 -14.16
CA LYS A 252 -24.05 9.18 -12.78
C LYS A 252 -24.41 7.81 -12.18
N ARG A 253 -24.48 6.76 -12.99
CA ARG A 253 -24.89 5.41 -12.57
C ARG A 253 -23.80 4.40 -12.92
N ILE A 254 -22.67 4.49 -12.23
CA ILE A 254 -21.52 3.61 -12.44
C ILE A 254 -21.35 2.70 -11.22
N GLY A 255 -21.30 1.39 -11.44
CA GLY A 255 -20.92 0.39 -10.44
C GLY A 255 -19.50 -0.14 -10.68
N ILE A 256 -18.92 -0.76 -9.66
CA ILE A 256 -17.63 -1.45 -9.78
C ILE A 256 -17.63 -2.79 -9.05
N THR A 257 -17.14 -3.84 -9.69
CA THR A 257 -17.01 -5.15 -9.04
C THR A 257 -15.89 -6.02 -9.61
N GLY A 258 -15.21 -6.74 -8.73
CA GLY A 258 -14.15 -7.67 -9.11
C GLY A 258 -13.94 -8.72 -8.02
N GLY A 259 -13.29 -9.83 -8.40
CA GLY A 259 -12.99 -10.94 -7.48
C GLY A 259 -11.49 -11.17 -7.34
N SER A 260 -11.04 -11.58 -6.15
CA SER A 260 -9.61 -11.85 -5.87
C SER A 260 -8.77 -10.59 -6.11
N GLY A 261 -7.69 -10.64 -6.89
CA GLY A 261 -6.95 -9.44 -7.30
C GLY A 261 -7.83 -8.33 -7.94
N GLY A 262 -8.94 -8.68 -8.60
CA GLY A 262 -9.93 -7.72 -9.07
C GLY A 262 -10.76 -7.10 -7.93
N GLY A 263 -10.96 -7.84 -6.84
CA GLY A 263 -11.50 -7.34 -5.58
C GLY A 263 -10.55 -6.33 -4.93
N THR A 264 -9.25 -6.61 -4.91
CA THR A 264 -8.21 -5.64 -4.49
C THR A 264 -8.31 -4.35 -5.31
N GLN A 265 -8.39 -4.44 -6.64
CA GLN A 265 -8.56 -3.26 -7.51
C GLN A 265 -9.90 -2.54 -7.26
N THR A 266 -10.97 -3.28 -6.95
CA THR A 266 -12.28 -2.70 -6.60
C THR A 266 -12.21 -1.87 -5.31
N ILE A 267 -11.49 -2.36 -4.29
CA ILE A 267 -11.25 -1.64 -3.03
C ILE A 267 -10.51 -0.32 -3.31
N LEU A 268 -9.39 -0.39 -4.04
CA LEU A 268 -8.55 0.79 -4.29
C LEU A 268 -9.25 1.83 -5.17
N LEU A 269 -9.90 1.39 -6.25
CA LEU A 269 -10.60 2.30 -7.14
C LEU A 269 -11.80 2.94 -6.42
N GLY A 270 -12.49 2.18 -5.57
CA GLY A 270 -13.53 2.73 -4.69
C GLY A 270 -12.98 3.80 -3.73
N ALA A 271 -11.77 3.61 -3.18
CA ALA A 271 -11.15 4.59 -2.29
C ALA A 271 -10.70 5.88 -3.01
N LEU A 272 -10.25 5.76 -4.27
CA LEU A 272 -9.57 6.83 -5.01
C LEU A 272 -10.46 7.60 -5.98
N ASP A 273 -11.54 6.98 -6.47
CA ASP A 273 -12.39 7.56 -7.51
C ASP A 273 -13.86 7.67 -7.04
N ALA A 274 -14.44 8.85 -7.23
CA ALA A 274 -15.80 9.16 -6.80
C ALA A 274 -16.88 8.68 -7.79
N ARG A 275 -16.50 8.30 -9.03
CA ARG A 275 -17.45 7.96 -10.09
C ARG A 275 -18.26 6.70 -9.82
N PRO A 276 -17.68 5.60 -9.29
CA PRO A 276 -18.49 4.46 -8.87
C PRO A 276 -19.35 4.83 -7.67
N ILE A 277 -20.67 4.64 -7.79
CA ILE A 277 -21.66 4.93 -6.75
C ILE A 277 -22.05 3.69 -5.95
N VAL A 278 -21.75 2.50 -6.48
CA VAL A 278 -22.01 1.21 -5.83
C VAL A 278 -20.84 0.26 -6.07
N SER A 279 -20.47 -0.52 -5.06
CA SER A 279 -19.29 -1.39 -5.11
C SER A 279 -19.57 -2.80 -4.62
N PHE A 280 -18.91 -3.79 -5.24
CA PHE A 280 -18.90 -5.18 -4.78
C PHE A 280 -17.49 -5.80 -4.88
N PRO A 281 -16.59 -5.57 -3.89
CA PRO A 281 -15.26 -6.16 -3.85
C PRO A 281 -15.31 -7.59 -3.29
N GLN A 282 -15.19 -8.58 -4.16
CA GLN A 282 -15.30 -9.98 -3.76
C GLN A 282 -13.95 -10.62 -3.43
N GLY A 283 -13.90 -11.38 -2.33
CA GLY A 283 -12.81 -12.29 -2.01
C GLY A 283 -11.50 -11.62 -1.55
N MET A 284 -11.54 -10.34 -1.12
CA MET A 284 -10.36 -9.62 -0.59
C MET A 284 -10.63 -8.72 0.62
N VAL A 285 -11.90 -8.51 0.99
CA VAL A 285 -12.25 -7.78 2.21
C VAL A 285 -12.02 -8.72 3.40
N SER A 286 -10.84 -8.64 4.00
CA SER A 286 -10.43 -9.51 5.11
C SER A 286 -9.44 -8.83 6.05
N THR A 287 -9.53 -9.18 7.33
CA THR A 287 -8.53 -8.83 8.36
C THR A 287 -7.33 -9.79 8.38
N SER A 288 -7.35 -10.82 7.53
CA SER A 288 -6.23 -11.73 7.25
C SER A 288 -5.87 -11.63 5.77
N MET A 289 -4.77 -12.27 5.31
CA MET A 289 -4.29 -12.33 3.91
C MET A 289 -4.60 -11.09 3.04
N GLN A 290 -3.63 -10.21 2.85
CA GLN A 290 -3.84 -8.90 2.24
C GLN A 290 -3.65 -8.85 0.71
N GLY A 291 -3.25 -9.95 0.08
CA GLY A 291 -2.99 -10.05 -1.36
C GLY A 291 -1.74 -10.91 -1.59
N GLY A 292 -1.91 -12.06 -2.23
CA GLY A 292 -0.85 -13.06 -2.36
C GLY A 292 0.12 -12.76 -3.51
N CYS A 293 -0.26 -11.90 -4.44
CA CYS A 293 0.48 -11.64 -5.67
C CYS A 293 1.27 -10.31 -5.65
N PRO A 294 2.43 -10.20 -6.34
CA PRO A 294 3.13 -8.94 -6.47
C PRO A 294 2.29 -7.83 -7.11
N CYS A 295 1.33 -8.16 -7.98
CA CYS A 295 0.42 -7.17 -8.57
C CYS A 295 -0.61 -6.58 -7.57
N GLU A 296 -0.73 -7.16 -6.38
CA GLU A 296 -1.65 -6.74 -5.31
C GLU A 296 -0.92 -6.02 -4.15
N ASN A 297 0.38 -5.77 -4.31
CA ASN A 297 1.23 -5.18 -3.30
C ASN A 297 2.15 -4.11 -3.92
N CYS A 298 2.37 -3.03 -3.17
CA CYS A 298 3.43 -2.07 -3.41
C CYS A 298 3.94 -1.54 -2.06
N SER A 299 5.12 -0.92 -2.06
CA SER A 299 5.64 -0.24 -0.88
C SER A 299 4.65 0.82 -0.38
N LEU A 300 4.63 1.07 0.94
CA LEU A 300 3.78 2.02 1.66
C LEU A 300 2.28 1.68 1.75
N LEU A 301 1.75 0.76 0.94
CA LEU A 301 0.30 0.56 0.78
C LEU A 301 -0.48 0.29 2.07
N ARG A 302 -0.01 -0.66 2.90
CA ARG A 302 -0.70 -1.21 4.08
C ARG A 302 0.14 -1.10 5.36
N VAL A 303 1.00 -0.08 5.44
CA VAL A 303 1.60 0.31 6.72
C VAL A 303 0.46 0.77 7.63
N ASP A 304 0.35 0.19 8.84
CA ASP A 304 -0.69 0.49 9.84
C ASP A 304 -2.17 0.26 9.46
N THR A 305 -2.46 -0.28 8.27
CA THR A 305 -3.82 -0.44 7.74
C THR A 305 -4.00 -1.79 7.02
N GLY A 306 -5.22 -2.11 6.58
CA GLY A 306 -5.51 -3.33 5.82
C GLY A 306 -6.79 -3.22 4.98
N ASN A 307 -7.10 -4.28 4.24
CA ASN A 307 -8.14 -4.29 3.22
C ASN A 307 -9.53 -3.91 3.76
N VAL A 308 -9.87 -4.20 5.02
CA VAL A 308 -11.14 -3.76 5.62
C VAL A 308 -11.21 -2.25 5.77
N GLU A 309 -10.20 -1.61 6.37
CA GLU A 309 -10.16 -0.15 6.53
C GLU A 309 -10.05 0.56 5.16
N LEU A 310 -9.32 -0.01 4.21
CA LEU A 310 -9.29 0.51 2.84
C LEU A 310 -10.65 0.38 2.14
N THR A 311 -11.42 -0.68 2.42
CA THR A 311 -12.80 -0.87 1.92
C THR A 311 -13.74 0.18 2.52
N ALA A 312 -13.54 0.53 3.80
CA ALA A 312 -14.28 1.59 4.49
C ALA A 312 -14.16 2.97 3.81
N LEU A 313 -13.10 3.24 3.04
CA LEU A 313 -12.93 4.50 2.29
C LEU A 313 -13.99 4.72 1.20
N PHE A 314 -14.80 3.70 0.87
CA PHE A 314 -15.94 3.83 -0.01
C PHE A 314 -17.14 4.52 0.66
N ALA A 315 -17.24 4.43 2.00
CA ALA A 315 -18.33 5.01 2.78
C ALA A 315 -18.48 6.52 2.53
N PRO A 316 -19.72 7.05 2.50
CA PRO A 316 -20.99 6.37 2.78
C PRO A 316 -21.63 5.69 1.56
N ARG A 317 -20.91 5.51 0.44
CA ARG A 317 -21.51 4.93 -0.77
C ARG A 317 -21.82 3.43 -0.57
N PRO A 318 -22.90 2.90 -1.17
CA PRO A 318 -23.31 1.50 -1.01
C PRO A 318 -22.28 0.43 -1.39
N ILE A 319 -21.93 -0.45 -0.44
CA ILE A 319 -21.00 -1.56 -0.65
C ILE A 319 -21.52 -2.92 -0.16
N ALA A 320 -21.34 -3.96 -0.97
CA ALA A 320 -21.67 -5.33 -0.57
C ALA A 320 -20.54 -6.31 -0.88
N MET A 321 -20.46 -7.40 -0.14
CA MET A 321 -19.44 -8.43 -0.31
C MET A 321 -19.93 -9.79 0.21
N THR A 322 -19.20 -10.85 -0.09
CA THR A 322 -19.44 -12.15 0.58
C THR A 322 -18.16 -12.71 1.19
N GLY A 323 -18.33 -13.53 2.24
CA GLY A 323 -17.27 -14.38 2.76
C GLY A 323 -17.33 -15.78 2.16
N ALA A 324 -16.17 -16.41 1.98
CA ALA A 324 -16.01 -17.79 1.51
C ALA A 324 -15.09 -18.58 2.44
N ASN A 325 -14.92 -19.89 2.21
CA ASN A 325 -13.94 -20.72 2.93
C ASN A 325 -12.50 -20.46 2.44
N ASP A 326 -12.05 -19.22 2.67
CA ASP A 326 -10.73 -18.71 2.39
C ASP A 326 -10.34 -17.68 3.48
N TRP A 327 -9.43 -16.75 3.18
CA TRP A 327 -9.04 -15.67 4.10
C TRP A 327 -10.17 -14.71 4.49
N THR A 328 -11.29 -14.69 3.76
CA THR A 328 -12.49 -13.91 4.08
C THR A 328 -13.46 -14.63 5.02
N LYS A 329 -13.19 -15.88 5.43
CA LYS A 329 -14.12 -16.70 6.25
C LYS A 329 -14.55 -16.05 7.58
N GLU A 330 -13.71 -15.16 8.12
CA GLU A 330 -13.96 -14.46 9.39
C GLU A 330 -14.66 -13.11 9.22
N ILE A 331 -15.00 -12.67 7.99
CA ILE A 331 -15.49 -11.30 7.73
C ILE A 331 -16.73 -10.93 8.55
N GLN A 332 -17.60 -11.91 8.84
CA GLN A 332 -18.82 -11.73 9.64
C GLN A 332 -18.54 -11.35 11.11
N THR A 333 -17.36 -11.72 11.64
CA THR A 333 -16.97 -11.43 13.02
C THR A 333 -15.79 -10.46 13.12
N LYS A 334 -15.03 -10.29 12.04
CA LYS A 334 -13.86 -9.41 11.93
C LYS A 334 -13.90 -8.67 10.60
N GLY A 335 -14.44 -7.47 10.61
CA GLY A 335 -14.45 -6.52 9.50
C GLY A 335 -15.85 -6.01 9.16
N TYR A 336 -16.84 -6.88 8.95
CA TYR A 336 -18.21 -6.44 8.65
C TYR A 336 -18.86 -5.66 9.82
N PRO A 337 -18.74 -6.09 11.10
CA PRO A 337 -19.24 -5.30 12.22
C PRO A 337 -18.64 -3.89 12.28
N GLU A 338 -17.33 -3.76 12.01
CA GLU A 338 -16.62 -2.49 11.99
C GLU A 338 -17.07 -1.61 10.81
N LEU A 339 -17.32 -2.21 9.64
CA LEU A 339 -17.92 -1.50 8.51
C LEU A 339 -19.34 -1.01 8.88
N GLN A 340 -20.19 -1.85 9.49
CA GLN A 340 -21.52 -1.42 9.93
C GLN A 340 -21.46 -0.26 10.93
N GLN A 341 -20.53 -0.32 11.89
CA GLN A 341 -20.31 0.76 12.85
C GLN A 341 -19.95 2.07 12.14
N LEU A 342 -19.03 2.02 11.16
CA LEU A 342 -18.67 3.19 10.37
C LEU A 342 -19.86 3.72 9.57
N TYR A 343 -20.57 2.87 8.83
CA TYR A 343 -21.69 3.29 7.99
C TYR A 343 -22.81 3.91 8.84
N LYS A 344 -23.09 3.38 10.03
CA LYS A 344 -24.00 4.01 10.99
C LYS A 344 -23.53 5.40 11.45
N MET A 345 -22.22 5.63 11.53
CA MET A 345 -21.66 6.91 11.96
C MET A 345 -21.71 7.96 10.85
N VAL A 346 -21.47 7.58 9.59
CA VAL A 346 -21.24 8.54 8.49
C VAL A 346 -22.29 8.51 7.37
N GLY A 347 -23.25 7.60 7.43
CA GLY A 347 -24.28 7.39 6.42
C GLY A 347 -25.40 6.48 6.92
N ASP A 348 -25.81 5.52 6.08
CA ASP A 348 -26.81 4.52 6.42
C ASP A 348 -26.16 3.14 6.63
N GLN A 349 -26.48 2.45 7.73
CA GLN A 349 -25.99 1.11 7.99
C GLN A 349 -26.48 0.10 6.94
N ASP A 350 -27.62 0.34 6.30
CA ASP A 350 -28.19 -0.51 5.26
C ASP A 350 -27.45 -0.37 3.90
N ASP A 351 -26.55 0.61 3.78
CA ASP A 351 -25.65 0.78 2.64
C ASP A 351 -24.36 -0.07 2.76
N VAL A 352 -24.28 -0.96 3.76
CA VAL A 352 -23.25 -2.00 3.81
C VAL A 352 -23.83 -3.38 4.09
N PHE A 353 -23.50 -4.36 3.25
CA PHE A 353 -24.03 -5.71 3.36
C PHE A 353 -22.98 -6.81 3.18
N CYS A 354 -22.98 -7.79 4.08
CA CYS A 354 -22.15 -8.99 3.94
C CYS A 354 -22.89 -10.26 4.34
N VAL A 355 -22.71 -11.32 3.56
CA VAL A 355 -23.14 -12.70 3.89
C VAL A 355 -22.01 -13.69 3.58
N SER A 356 -21.89 -14.77 4.35
CA SER A 356 -20.84 -15.78 4.13
C SER A 356 -21.39 -17.13 3.67
N TYR A 357 -20.71 -17.74 2.71
CA TYR A 357 -20.97 -19.07 2.18
C TYR A 357 -19.73 -19.96 2.34
N LEU A 358 -19.54 -20.49 3.55
CA LEU A 358 -18.33 -21.26 3.91
C LEU A 358 -18.32 -22.70 3.37
N ASN A 359 -19.38 -23.12 2.70
CA ASN A 359 -19.40 -24.36 1.92
C ASN A 359 -18.64 -24.22 0.59
N PHE A 360 -18.43 -22.99 0.09
CA PHE A 360 -17.67 -22.72 -1.12
C PHE A 360 -16.24 -22.27 -0.78
N GLY A 361 -15.27 -22.73 -1.56
CA GLY A 361 -13.89 -22.23 -1.51
C GLY A 361 -13.76 -20.80 -2.06
N HIS A 362 -12.54 -20.33 -2.28
CA HIS A 362 -12.29 -19.01 -2.88
C HIS A 362 -13.01 -18.85 -4.23
N ASN A 363 -13.95 -17.90 -4.33
CA ASN A 363 -14.87 -17.85 -5.46
C ASN A 363 -15.38 -16.44 -5.81
N TYR A 364 -15.96 -16.35 -7.01
CA TYR A 364 -16.99 -15.39 -7.38
C TYR A 364 -18.05 -16.13 -8.20
N ASN A 365 -18.63 -17.15 -7.57
CA ASN A 365 -19.51 -18.13 -8.19
C ASN A 365 -20.95 -17.59 -8.38
N TYR A 366 -21.85 -18.39 -8.95
CA TYR A 366 -23.24 -17.99 -9.23
C TYR A 366 -23.97 -17.45 -7.99
N VAL A 367 -23.80 -18.12 -6.84
CA VAL A 367 -24.44 -17.72 -5.58
C VAL A 367 -23.97 -16.34 -5.14
N THR A 368 -22.66 -16.09 -5.22
CA THR A 368 -22.08 -14.77 -4.91
C THR A 368 -22.51 -13.71 -5.91
N ARG A 369 -22.51 -14.02 -7.22
CA ARG A 369 -22.93 -13.08 -8.28
C ARG A 369 -24.37 -12.64 -8.12
N ARG A 370 -25.26 -13.51 -7.66
CA ARG A 370 -26.66 -13.17 -7.37
C ARG A 370 -26.82 -12.03 -6.35
N HIS A 371 -26.01 -12.02 -5.29
CA HIS A 371 -26.01 -10.91 -4.32
C HIS A 371 -25.55 -9.61 -4.95
N MET A 372 -24.52 -9.66 -5.79
CA MET A 372 -24.08 -8.49 -6.53
C MET A 372 -25.16 -7.98 -7.49
N TYR A 373 -25.86 -8.85 -8.22
CA TYR A 373 -26.96 -8.42 -9.10
C TYR A 373 -28.08 -7.74 -8.33
N HIS A 374 -28.51 -8.31 -7.20
CA HIS A 374 -29.51 -7.70 -6.31
C HIS A 374 -29.05 -6.30 -5.85
N TRP A 375 -27.81 -6.22 -5.37
CA TRP A 375 -27.23 -4.97 -4.89
C TRP A 375 -27.19 -3.89 -5.99
N PHE A 376 -26.79 -4.27 -7.20
CA PHE A 376 -26.66 -3.35 -8.32
C PHE A 376 -28.03 -2.99 -8.91
N ASN A 377 -29.00 -3.90 -8.89
CA ASN A 377 -30.41 -3.62 -9.24
C ASN A 377 -30.96 -2.46 -8.41
N LYS A 378 -30.76 -2.52 -7.08
CA LYS A 378 -31.16 -1.47 -6.14
C LYS A 378 -30.46 -0.14 -6.42
N TYR A 379 -29.13 -0.10 -6.37
CA TYR A 379 -28.38 1.16 -6.34
C TYR A 379 -28.09 1.79 -7.71
N LEU A 380 -28.19 1.02 -8.80
CA LEU A 380 -28.20 1.58 -10.16
C LEU A 380 -29.62 1.89 -10.66
N GLY A 381 -30.65 1.57 -9.86
CA GLY A 381 -32.04 1.82 -10.18
C GLY A 381 -32.47 1.11 -11.47
N LEU A 382 -32.19 -0.19 -11.58
CA LEU A 382 -32.50 -0.97 -12.79
C LEU A 382 -33.98 -1.36 -12.86
N GLY A 383 -34.65 -1.46 -11.70
CA GLY A 383 -36.10 -1.72 -11.63
C GLY A 383 -36.50 -3.12 -12.07
N LEU A 384 -35.60 -4.10 -11.94
CA LEU A 384 -35.85 -5.49 -12.32
C LEU A 384 -36.53 -6.27 -11.19
N ASP A 385 -37.45 -7.17 -11.56
CA ASP A 385 -38.06 -8.11 -10.63
C ASP A 385 -37.02 -9.11 -10.10
N GLU A 386 -37.22 -9.51 -8.85
CA GLU A 386 -36.33 -10.43 -8.15
C GLU A 386 -37.01 -11.76 -7.85
N PRO A 387 -36.28 -12.89 -7.88
CA PRO A 387 -34.83 -12.97 -7.96
C PRO A 387 -34.26 -12.87 -9.39
N ILE A 388 -33.13 -12.18 -9.53
CA ILE A 388 -32.36 -12.16 -10.77
C ILE A 388 -31.65 -13.51 -10.93
N VAL A 389 -31.93 -14.19 -12.04
CA VAL A 389 -31.36 -15.48 -12.40
C VAL A 389 -30.52 -15.30 -13.67
N GLU A 390 -29.28 -15.77 -13.62
CA GLU A 390 -28.41 -15.79 -14.81
C GLU A 390 -29.04 -16.62 -15.93
N GLN A 391 -28.65 -16.34 -17.17
CA GLN A 391 -29.01 -17.17 -18.31
C GLN A 391 -27.75 -17.68 -18.99
N ASP A 392 -27.82 -18.88 -19.55
CA ASP A 392 -26.68 -19.44 -20.27
C ASP A 392 -26.38 -18.69 -21.58
N TRP A 393 -25.17 -18.86 -22.10
CA TRP A 393 -24.77 -18.30 -23.40
C TRP A 393 -23.60 -19.10 -24.00
N MET A 394 -23.52 -19.12 -25.34
CA MET A 394 -22.49 -19.87 -26.05
C MET A 394 -21.10 -19.24 -25.87
N PRO A 395 -20.08 -20.01 -25.46
CA PRO A 395 -18.73 -19.51 -25.21
C PRO A 395 -18.13 -18.80 -26.42
N PHE A 396 -17.18 -17.91 -26.18
CA PHE A 396 -16.51 -17.17 -27.24
C PHE A 396 -15.47 -18.03 -27.94
N THR A 397 -15.37 -17.89 -29.26
CA THR A 397 -14.18 -18.36 -29.98
C THR A 397 -12.98 -17.46 -29.67
N LYS A 398 -11.78 -17.93 -29.98
CA LYS A 398 -10.56 -17.14 -29.77
C LYS A 398 -10.60 -15.82 -30.54
N GLU A 399 -11.12 -15.85 -31.76
CA GLU A 399 -11.24 -14.68 -32.63
C GLU A 399 -12.21 -13.64 -32.08
N GLU A 400 -13.27 -14.09 -31.40
CA GLU A 400 -14.27 -13.20 -30.77
C GLU A 400 -13.70 -12.49 -29.53
N TYR A 401 -12.78 -13.11 -28.78
CA TYR A 401 -12.22 -12.48 -27.58
C TYR A 401 -10.84 -11.86 -27.76
N THR A 402 -10.01 -12.32 -28.69
CA THR A 402 -8.64 -11.82 -28.88
C THR A 402 -8.67 -10.44 -29.52
N VAL A 403 -8.13 -9.45 -28.79
CA VAL A 403 -8.03 -8.08 -29.25
C VAL A 403 -7.06 -8.01 -30.43
N TRP A 404 -5.80 -8.40 -30.23
CA TRP A 404 -4.78 -8.20 -31.24
C TRP A 404 -4.91 -9.16 -32.43
N ASP A 405 -4.97 -8.61 -33.64
CA ASP A 405 -5.08 -9.33 -34.91
C ASP A 405 -4.24 -8.65 -36.01
N ASP A 406 -4.31 -9.12 -37.24
CA ASP A 406 -3.52 -8.58 -38.36
C ASP A 406 -3.88 -7.11 -38.68
N GLU A 407 -5.11 -6.69 -38.41
CA GLU A 407 -5.56 -5.30 -38.60
C GLU A 407 -5.25 -4.42 -37.36
N HIS A 408 -5.13 -5.04 -36.19
CA HIS A 408 -4.88 -4.41 -34.90
C HIS A 408 -3.68 -5.09 -34.21
N PRO A 409 -2.44 -4.84 -34.66
CA PRO A 409 -1.27 -5.57 -34.18
C PRO A 409 -0.98 -5.33 -32.69
N ALA A 410 -0.46 -6.36 -32.03
CA ALA A 410 -0.05 -6.28 -30.63
C ALA A 410 1.07 -5.23 -30.42
N PRO A 411 1.06 -4.50 -29.29
CA PRO A 411 2.07 -3.49 -28.98
C PRO A 411 3.43 -4.09 -28.60
N GLU A 412 4.45 -3.24 -28.54
CA GLU A 412 5.79 -3.59 -28.02
C GLU A 412 5.68 -4.12 -26.57
N ALA A 413 6.45 -5.16 -26.27
CA ALA A 413 6.37 -5.87 -24.99
C ALA A 413 7.74 -6.20 -24.40
N GLY A 414 7.74 -6.64 -23.13
CA GLY A 414 8.93 -7.08 -22.41
C GLY A 414 9.79 -5.93 -21.90
N VAL A 415 11.06 -6.22 -21.65
CA VAL A 415 12.00 -5.28 -20.99
C VAL A 415 12.13 -3.93 -21.72
N PRO A 416 12.20 -3.85 -23.06
CA PRO A 416 12.24 -2.56 -23.75
C PRO A 416 11.04 -1.66 -23.42
N HIS A 417 9.84 -2.21 -23.48
CA HIS A 417 8.60 -1.50 -23.14
C HIS A 417 8.54 -1.14 -21.66
N GLU A 418 8.89 -2.08 -20.77
CA GLU A 418 8.94 -1.85 -19.33
C GLU A 418 9.80 -0.64 -18.96
N VAL A 419 11.04 -0.59 -19.46
CA VAL A 419 11.97 0.52 -19.19
C VAL A 419 11.42 1.84 -19.77
N LYS A 420 10.83 1.79 -20.96
CA LYS A 420 10.24 2.97 -21.63
C LYS A 420 9.06 3.53 -20.84
N LEU A 421 8.15 2.67 -20.37
CA LEU A 421 7.01 3.04 -19.55
C LEU A 421 7.44 3.70 -18.24
N LEU A 422 8.34 3.06 -17.50
CA LEU A 422 8.81 3.57 -16.21
C LEU A 422 9.52 4.93 -16.33
N ARG A 423 10.32 5.10 -17.39
CA ARG A 423 10.94 6.40 -17.70
C ARG A 423 9.89 7.44 -18.08
N ALA A 424 8.87 7.09 -18.86
CA ALA A 424 7.81 8.02 -19.24
C ALA A 424 7.03 8.52 -18.01
N ILE A 425 6.71 7.63 -17.07
CA ILE A 425 6.05 7.98 -15.81
C ILE A 425 6.92 8.93 -14.97
N ASP A 426 8.21 8.62 -14.80
CA ASP A 426 9.17 9.49 -14.07
C ASP A 426 9.29 10.89 -14.71
N GLN A 427 9.41 10.94 -16.05
CA GLN A 427 9.49 12.19 -16.79
C GLN A 427 8.22 13.02 -16.70
N ASP A 428 7.04 12.37 -16.68
CA ASP A 428 5.77 13.08 -16.50
C ASP A 428 5.70 13.72 -15.12
N SER A 429 5.93 12.94 -14.04
CA SER A 429 5.93 13.45 -12.67
C SER A 429 6.93 14.61 -12.48
N ASN A 430 8.17 14.45 -12.96
CA ASN A 430 9.19 15.51 -12.88
C ASN A 430 8.78 16.78 -13.62
N ARG A 431 8.15 16.64 -14.80
CA ARG A 431 7.65 17.77 -15.58
C ARG A 431 6.49 18.47 -14.88
N GLN A 432 5.58 17.72 -14.28
CA GLN A 432 4.45 18.27 -13.52
C GLN A 432 4.94 19.06 -12.30
N ILE A 433 5.85 18.49 -11.51
CA ILE A 433 6.47 19.15 -10.35
C ILE A 433 7.20 20.43 -10.79
N ALA A 434 8.04 20.34 -11.82
CA ALA A 434 8.77 21.50 -12.35
C ALA A 434 7.84 22.57 -12.92
N LYS A 435 6.67 22.20 -13.47
CA LYS A 435 5.67 23.16 -13.94
C LYS A 435 5.08 23.92 -12.76
N VAL A 436 4.62 23.22 -11.71
CA VAL A 436 4.02 23.83 -10.52
C VAL A 436 5.01 24.78 -9.84
N LEU A 437 6.27 24.35 -9.63
CA LEU A 437 7.29 25.19 -8.98
C LEU A 437 7.70 26.42 -9.81
N ARG A 438 7.59 26.36 -11.15
CA ARG A 438 7.88 27.50 -12.03
C ARG A 438 6.75 28.55 -12.02
N SER A 439 5.50 28.11 -11.91
CA SER A 439 4.33 29.01 -11.95
C SER A 439 3.90 29.52 -10.58
N ALA A 440 4.40 28.94 -9.49
CA ALA A 440 3.99 29.34 -8.14
C ALA A 440 4.56 30.70 -7.73
N GLU A 441 3.69 31.58 -7.21
CA GLU A 441 4.10 32.84 -6.58
C GLU A 441 4.96 32.57 -5.34
N ASN A 442 4.55 31.58 -4.53
CA ASN A 442 5.31 31.09 -3.38
C ASN A 442 5.82 29.67 -3.63
N LYS A 443 7.11 29.55 -3.98
CA LYS A 443 7.74 28.26 -4.27
C LYS A 443 7.85 27.33 -3.06
N VAL A 444 7.96 27.89 -1.85
CA VAL A 444 8.07 27.09 -0.62
C VAL A 444 6.73 26.41 -0.33
N GLU A 445 5.65 27.16 -0.40
CA GLU A 445 4.29 26.63 -0.22
C GLU A 445 3.93 25.60 -1.30
N ALA A 446 4.29 25.86 -2.57
CA ALA A 446 4.10 24.89 -3.65
C ALA A 446 4.89 23.59 -3.44
N LEU A 447 6.13 23.70 -2.95
CA LEU A 447 6.95 22.53 -2.62
C LEU A 447 6.37 21.77 -1.43
N GLN A 448 5.91 22.46 -0.39
CA GLN A 448 5.26 21.86 0.77
C GLN A 448 3.94 21.17 0.39
N GLY A 449 3.13 21.78 -0.49
CA GLY A 449 1.88 21.17 -0.95
C GLY A 449 2.07 19.92 -1.80
N LEU A 450 3.14 19.83 -2.58
CA LEU A 450 3.44 18.64 -3.40
C LEU A 450 4.30 17.62 -2.68
N HIS A 451 5.55 17.97 -2.37
CA HIS A 451 6.51 17.07 -1.73
C HIS A 451 6.23 16.92 -0.24
N GLY A 452 5.81 17.98 0.45
CA GLY A 452 5.52 17.90 1.87
C GLY A 452 4.37 16.95 2.17
N GLU A 453 3.28 17.00 1.41
CA GLU A 453 2.17 16.03 1.56
C GLU A 453 2.59 14.60 1.22
N ALA A 454 3.40 14.40 0.19
CA ALA A 454 3.94 13.08 -0.14
C ALA A 454 4.86 12.55 0.98
N LEU A 455 5.74 13.39 1.51
CA LEU A 455 6.64 13.06 2.62
C LEU A 455 5.85 12.76 3.89
N LYS A 456 4.80 13.52 4.20
CA LYS A 456 3.89 13.21 5.33
C LYS A 456 3.26 11.82 5.17
N ALA A 457 2.84 11.45 3.96
CA ALA A 457 2.28 10.13 3.69
C ALA A 457 3.32 9.00 3.83
N VAL A 458 4.55 9.21 3.36
CA VAL A 458 5.67 8.25 3.45
C VAL A 458 6.15 8.09 4.89
N VAL A 459 6.33 9.20 5.61
CA VAL A 459 6.78 9.21 7.00
C VAL A 459 5.66 8.74 7.91
N GLY A 460 4.39 9.02 7.61
CA GLY A 460 3.25 8.52 8.37
C GLY A 460 3.02 9.17 9.73
N ARG A 461 3.90 10.06 10.20
CA ARG A 461 3.73 10.84 11.45
C ARG A 461 4.41 12.21 11.40
N GLY A 462 3.94 13.12 12.27
CA GLY A 462 4.52 14.45 12.48
C GLY A 462 5.35 14.53 13.77
N LEU A 463 5.54 15.75 14.28
CA LEU A 463 6.08 15.96 15.63
C LEU A 463 5.10 15.40 16.66
N SER A 464 5.62 14.68 17.63
CA SER A 464 4.82 14.07 18.70
C SER A 464 4.45 15.13 19.74
N SER A 465 3.35 14.88 20.45
CA SER A 465 3.01 15.66 21.63
C SER A 465 3.95 15.32 22.80
N SER A 466 4.21 16.27 23.68
CA SER A 466 5.15 16.07 24.79
C SER A 466 4.70 14.98 25.77
N ASP A 467 3.40 14.72 25.88
CA ASP A 467 2.82 13.68 26.73
C ASP A 467 2.94 12.26 26.14
N GLU A 468 3.25 12.12 24.85
CA GLU A 468 3.57 10.83 24.23
C GLU A 468 5.03 10.40 24.44
N ILE A 469 5.88 11.32 24.93
CA ILE A 469 7.31 11.12 25.10
C ILE A 469 7.64 11.00 26.59
N SER A 470 8.47 10.02 26.94
CA SER A 470 9.01 9.90 28.29
C SER A 470 10.52 9.75 28.28
N ARG A 471 11.17 10.20 29.36
CA ARG A 471 12.62 10.08 29.60
C ARG A 471 12.87 9.27 30.86
N GLU A 472 13.71 8.26 30.75
CA GLU A 472 14.28 7.55 31.89
C GLU A 472 15.73 8.01 32.08
N LYS A 473 16.04 8.45 33.30
CA LYS A 473 17.39 8.91 33.64
C LYS A 473 18.25 7.73 34.04
N VAL A 474 19.35 7.51 33.33
CA VAL A 474 20.24 6.37 33.59
C VAL A 474 21.53 6.81 34.24
N GLY A 475 22.17 7.86 33.72
CA GLY A 475 23.47 8.33 34.20
C GLY A 475 23.59 9.85 34.16
N LYS A 476 24.32 10.39 35.14
CA LYS A 476 24.76 11.80 35.18
C LYS A 476 26.23 11.82 35.58
N ASN A 477 27.07 12.41 34.72
CA ASN A 477 28.49 12.60 34.96
C ASN A 477 28.81 14.09 34.99
N GLU A 478 29.51 14.54 36.02
CA GLU A 478 30.04 15.90 36.06
C GLU A 478 31.44 15.89 35.43
N ARG A 479 31.59 16.64 34.34
CA ARG A 479 32.83 16.73 33.56
C ARG A 479 33.39 18.14 33.65
N ASP A 480 34.65 18.32 33.25
CA ASP A 480 35.27 19.65 33.29
C ASP A 480 34.65 20.58 32.24
N GLY A 481 33.67 21.37 32.67
CA GLY A 481 33.02 22.40 31.88
C GLY A 481 31.64 22.07 31.32
N TYR A 482 31.14 20.84 31.56
CA TYR A 482 29.80 20.43 31.19
C TYR A 482 29.26 19.31 32.08
N LEU A 483 27.94 19.18 32.16
CA LEU A 483 27.26 17.99 32.65
C LEU A 483 26.97 17.07 31.48
N GLU A 484 27.23 15.78 31.65
CA GLU A 484 26.87 14.74 30.71
C GLU A 484 25.74 13.90 31.29
N PHE A 485 24.67 13.71 30.53
CA PHE A 485 23.59 12.79 30.87
C PHE A 485 23.51 11.67 29.84
N ALA A 486 23.19 10.47 30.32
CA ALA A 486 22.92 9.30 29.52
C ALA A 486 21.54 8.78 29.91
N ASP A 487 20.62 8.76 28.95
CA ASP A 487 19.20 8.54 29.23
C ASP A 487 18.54 7.72 28.12
N ILE A 488 17.35 7.22 28.40
CA ILE A 488 16.49 6.54 27.42
C ILE A 488 15.33 7.47 27.11
N LEU A 489 15.10 7.77 25.84
CA LEU A 489 13.87 8.39 25.37
C LEU A 489 12.92 7.33 24.83
N ARG A 490 11.62 7.52 25.08
CA ARG A 490 10.57 6.62 24.61
C ARG A 490 9.46 7.37 23.92
N TYR A 491 8.97 6.82 22.81
CA TYR A 491 7.72 7.22 22.18
C TYR A 491 6.66 6.15 22.47
N GLY A 492 5.72 6.49 23.35
CA GLY A 492 4.72 5.58 23.91
C GLY A 492 3.82 4.91 22.86
N PRO A 493 3.19 5.67 21.93
CA PRO A 493 2.27 5.11 20.93
C PRO A 493 2.91 4.03 20.05
N GLY A 494 4.18 4.21 19.66
CA GLY A 494 4.93 3.22 18.87
C GLY A 494 5.61 2.12 19.71
N LYS A 495 5.64 2.26 21.04
CA LYS A 495 6.50 1.45 21.92
C LYS A 495 7.95 1.42 21.43
N GLU A 496 8.43 2.60 21.04
CA GLU A 496 9.78 2.83 20.55
C GLU A 496 10.63 3.37 21.69
N GLU A 497 11.89 2.95 21.79
CA GLU A 497 12.85 3.53 22.72
C GLU A 497 14.26 3.52 22.15
N PHE A 498 15.02 4.56 22.48
CA PHE A 498 16.39 4.70 22.01
C PHE A 498 17.26 5.48 23.00
N PRO A 499 18.57 5.19 23.04
CA PRO A 499 19.48 5.84 23.95
C PRO A 499 19.91 7.22 23.44
N VAL A 500 19.98 8.16 24.38
CA VAL A 500 20.46 9.53 24.13
C VAL A 500 21.58 9.89 25.08
N ALA A 501 22.48 10.75 24.61
CA ALA A 501 23.46 11.44 25.42
C ALA A 501 23.27 12.94 25.26
N SER A 502 23.40 13.69 26.35
CA SER A 502 23.28 15.15 26.31
C SER A 502 24.33 15.84 27.14
N PHE A 503 24.90 16.92 26.59
CA PHE A 503 25.90 17.75 27.23
C PHE A 503 25.33 19.13 27.52
N PHE A 504 25.41 19.55 28.78
CA PHE A 504 24.95 20.85 29.25
C PHE A 504 26.13 21.68 29.74
N PRO A 505 26.33 22.91 29.25
CA PRO A 505 27.48 23.71 29.63
C PRO A 505 27.40 24.16 31.09
N THR A 506 28.52 24.06 31.80
CA THR A 506 28.66 24.56 33.19
C THR A 506 29.68 25.70 33.32
N LYS A 507 30.62 25.81 32.38
CA LYS A 507 31.59 26.93 32.30
C LYS A 507 30.91 28.22 31.81
N THR A 508 30.08 28.12 30.79
CA THR A 508 29.32 29.23 30.20
C THR A 508 27.84 29.08 30.55
N LYS A 509 27.17 30.20 30.86
CA LYS A 509 25.72 30.18 31.13
C LYS A 509 24.97 29.64 29.91
N TRP A 510 24.10 28.66 30.13
CA TRP A 510 23.26 28.11 29.06
C TRP A 510 22.38 29.18 28.43
N THR A 511 22.39 29.22 27.11
CA THR A 511 21.69 30.22 26.29
C THR A 511 20.19 29.91 26.11
N GLY A 512 19.74 28.71 26.49
CA GLY A 512 18.43 28.18 26.11
C GLY A 512 18.44 27.48 24.75
N THR A 513 19.55 27.50 24.01
CA THR A 513 19.68 26.82 22.72
C THR A 513 20.13 25.38 22.92
N VAL A 514 19.50 24.46 22.18
CA VAL A 514 19.88 23.05 22.08
C VAL A 514 20.18 22.72 20.62
N VAL A 515 21.27 22.02 20.37
CA VAL A 515 21.60 21.44 19.07
C VAL A 515 21.35 19.94 19.12
N VAL A 516 20.52 19.44 18.21
CA VAL A 516 20.36 18.01 17.96
C VAL A 516 21.51 17.54 17.05
N TRP A 517 22.35 16.65 17.56
CA TRP A 517 23.48 16.05 16.87
C TRP A 517 23.07 14.71 16.27
N ALA A 518 22.70 14.73 14.98
CA ALA A 518 22.36 13.54 14.21
C ALA A 518 23.56 13.11 13.36
N ASP A 519 24.18 11.98 13.71
CA ASP A 519 25.40 11.47 13.10
C ASP A 519 25.26 10.01 12.65
N GLY A 520 26.06 9.57 11.67
CA GLY A 520 26.12 8.20 11.21
C GLY A 520 26.57 7.22 12.31
N ASP A 521 27.43 7.68 13.22
CA ASP A 521 27.94 6.93 14.37
C ASP A 521 27.04 7.04 15.62
N GLY A 522 25.84 7.62 15.45
CA GLY A 522 24.88 7.86 16.53
C GLY A 522 25.39 8.90 17.52
N LYS A 523 25.08 8.73 18.81
CA LYS A 523 25.53 9.67 19.86
C LYS A 523 27.04 9.65 20.06
N SER A 524 27.72 8.59 19.59
CA SER A 524 29.19 8.44 19.62
C SER A 524 29.89 9.52 18.81
N GLY A 525 29.24 10.01 17.75
CA GLY A 525 29.78 11.07 16.90
C GLY A 525 30.03 12.39 17.64
N MET A 526 29.48 12.57 18.85
CA MET A 526 29.76 13.73 19.70
C MET A 526 31.11 13.67 20.43
N TYR A 527 31.77 12.51 20.45
CA TYR A 527 33.00 12.28 21.20
C TYR A 527 34.21 12.25 20.26
N GLY A 528 35.35 12.75 20.73
CA GLY A 528 36.66 12.51 20.10
C GLY A 528 37.29 11.20 20.59
N ASP A 529 38.45 10.85 20.02
CA ASP A 529 39.21 9.64 20.36
C ASP A 529 39.62 9.57 21.84
N ASP A 530 39.66 10.72 22.53
CA ASP A 530 39.99 10.84 23.95
C ASP A 530 38.75 10.78 24.87
N GLY A 531 37.59 10.40 24.33
CA GLY A 531 36.33 10.27 25.06
C GLY A 531 35.74 11.59 25.59
N LYS A 532 36.31 12.73 25.20
CA LYS A 532 35.75 14.06 25.47
C LYS A 532 34.90 14.53 24.29
N PRO A 533 34.15 15.63 24.42
CA PRO A 533 33.43 16.19 23.28
C PRO A 533 34.39 16.46 22.12
N ASN A 534 33.98 16.12 20.90
CA ASN A 534 34.73 16.46 19.71
C ASN A 534 34.88 18.00 19.60
N ARG A 535 35.69 18.46 18.64
CA ARG A 535 36.02 19.88 18.51
C ARG A 535 34.77 20.76 18.31
N GLU A 536 33.85 20.32 17.48
CA GLU A 536 32.62 21.03 17.12
C GLU A 536 31.69 21.14 18.33
N VAL A 537 31.48 20.03 19.05
CA VAL A 537 30.64 19.96 20.25
C VAL A 537 31.26 20.77 21.39
N ALA A 538 32.58 20.72 21.59
CA ALA A 538 33.27 21.56 22.57
C ALA A 538 33.06 23.06 22.28
N THR A 539 33.14 23.45 21.00
CA THR A 539 32.90 24.84 20.57
C THR A 539 31.47 25.30 20.89
N LEU A 540 30.47 24.42 20.71
CA LEU A 540 29.08 24.71 21.07
C LEU A 540 28.91 24.87 22.59
N LEU A 541 29.51 23.98 23.38
CA LEU A 541 29.46 24.05 24.84
C LEU A 541 30.12 25.33 25.39
N ASP A 542 31.28 25.72 24.85
CA ASP A 542 31.96 26.96 25.23
C ASP A 542 31.10 28.21 24.92
N ALA A 543 30.29 28.15 23.87
CA ALA A 543 29.31 29.19 23.51
C ALA A 543 28.02 29.15 24.36
N GLY A 544 27.91 28.24 25.34
CA GLY A 544 26.72 28.10 26.18
C GLY A 544 25.55 27.39 25.49
N VAL A 545 25.81 26.59 24.45
CA VAL A 545 24.81 25.78 23.75
C VAL A 545 24.85 24.35 24.28
N SER A 546 23.69 23.76 24.56
CA SER A 546 23.60 22.34 24.92
C SER A 546 23.55 21.47 23.67
N VAL A 547 24.07 20.25 23.73
CA VAL A 547 24.08 19.32 22.59
C VAL A 547 23.42 18.01 22.99
N PHE A 548 22.52 17.50 22.15
CA PHE A 548 21.79 16.25 22.33
C PHE A 548 22.06 15.31 21.16
N GLY A 549 22.67 14.15 21.42
CA GLY A 549 22.88 13.10 20.44
C GLY A 549 22.08 11.85 20.78
N ALA A 550 21.75 11.06 19.76
CA ALA A 550 21.01 9.81 19.92
C ALA A 550 21.61 8.71 19.05
N ASP A 551 21.51 7.47 19.52
CA ASP A 551 21.64 6.34 18.59
C ASP A 551 20.24 6.10 18.00
N LEU A 552 20.05 6.45 16.74
CA LEU A 552 18.80 6.14 16.05
C LEU A 552 18.74 4.63 15.77
N TYR A 553 17.59 4.16 15.33
CA TYR A 553 17.36 2.75 15.02
C TYR A 553 18.47 2.14 14.16
N TYR A 554 19.05 1.01 14.62
CA TYR A 554 20.25 0.37 14.06
C TYR A 554 21.51 1.26 13.99
N GLN A 555 21.75 2.10 14.99
CA GLN A 555 23.03 2.77 15.24
C GLN A 555 23.52 2.48 16.67
N GLY A 556 24.81 2.68 16.91
CA GLY A 556 25.42 2.62 18.24
C GLY A 556 24.95 1.41 19.07
N GLU A 557 24.27 1.66 20.17
CA GLU A 557 23.82 0.62 21.12
C GLU A 557 22.69 -0.29 20.60
N PHE A 558 22.14 -0.04 19.41
CA PHE A 558 21.33 -1.04 18.68
C PHE A 558 22.16 -2.14 18.01
N LEU A 559 23.49 -1.98 17.93
CA LEU A 559 24.39 -2.89 17.22
C LEU A 559 25.13 -3.79 18.23
N THR A 560 24.90 -5.11 18.16
CA THR A 560 25.52 -6.06 19.10
C THR A 560 27.01 -6.26 18.86
N ASP A 561 27.50 -6.08 17.63
CA ASP A 561 28.91 -6.26 17.25
C ASP A 561 29.56 -4.97 16.71
N GLY A 562 28.88 -3.83 16.86
CA GLY A 562 29.33 -2.51 16.39
C GLY A 562 29.40 -2.36 14.87
N LYS A 563 28.93 -3.34 14.08
CA LYS A 563 28.96 -3.25 12.62
C LYS A 563 27.73 -2.54 12.08
N SER A 564 27.95 -1.68 11.09
CA SER A 564 26.89 -1.04 10.33
C SER A 564 25.99 -2.08 9.66
N LEU A 565 24.71 -1.71 9.53
CA LEU A 565 23.74 -2.56 8.84
C LEU A 565 23.97 -2.51 7.32
N GLU A 566 24.45 -3.61 6.74
CA GLU A 566 24.65 -3.74 5.28
C GLU A 566 23.35 -4.09 4.52
N SER A 567 22.34 -4.63 5.21
CA SER A 567 21.06 -4.99 4.60
C SER A 567 19.90 -4.94 5.59
N GLN A 568 18.71 -4.54 5.13
CA GLN A 568 17.51 -4.57 5.97
C GLN A 568 16.91 -5.98 6.06
N ARG A 569 16.26 -6.24 7.20
CA ARG A 569 15.42 -7.42 7.38
C ARG A 569 14.27 -7.39 6.38
N LEU A 570 13.93 -8.55 5.83
CA LEU A 570 12.76 -8.75 4.99
C LEU A 570 11.72 -9.56 5.77
N ALA A 571 10.44 -9.24 5.61
CA ALA A 571 9.38 -10.00 6.24
C ALA A 571 9.27 -11.39 5.58
N THR A 572 9.42 -12.45 6.37
CA THR A 572 9.60 -13.83 5.87
C THR A 572 8.29 -14.59 5.80
N THR A 573 7.46 -14.35 4.77
CA THR A 573 6.31 -15.24 4.49
C THR A 573 6.13 -15.67 3.06
N THR A 574 6.99 -15.21 2.16
CA THR A 574 7.01 -15.71 0.79
C THR A 574 8.45 -16.09 0.44
N SER A 575 8.63 -17.08 -0.44
CA SER A 575 9.93 -17.35 -1.06
C SER A 575 10.42 -16.20 -1.95
N ARG A 576 9.62 -15.13 -2.10
CA ARG A 576 9.86 -14.01 -3.01
C ARG A 576 10.62 -12.91 -2.30
N LYS A 577 11.72 -12.47 -2.88
CA LYS A 577 12.59 -11.39 -2.40
C LYS A 577 12.18 -10.04 -3.01
N ILE A 578 10.88 -9.76 -3.02
CA ILE A 578 10.32 -8.52 -3.57
C ILE A 578 10.06 -7.50 -2.44
N PRO A 579 10.53 -6.24 -2.55
CA PRO A 579 10.39 -5.22 -1.51
C PRO A 579 8.96 -4.98 -1.03
N ALA A 580 7.97 -5.03 -1.93
CA ALA A 580 6.56 -4.78 -1.64
C ALA A 580 5.98 -5.68 -0.54
N TYR A 581 6.49 -6.91 -0.35
CA TYR A 581 6.01 -7.79 0.73
C TYR A 581 6.55 -7.42 2.12
N THR A 582 7.56 -6.56 2.18
CA THR A 582 8.09 -6.01 3.44
C THR A 582 7.61 -4.58 3.62
N TYR A 583 7.96 -3.69 2.68
CA TYR A 583 7.67 -2.26 2.82
C TYR A 583 6.22 -1.89 2.48
N GLY A 584 5.44 -2.83 1.94
CA GLY A 584 3.99 -2.66 1.87
C GLY A 584 3.30 -2.72 3.23
N TYR A 585 3.97 -3.22 4.27
CA TYR A 585 3.39 -3.45 5.61
C TYR A 585 4.19 -2.83 6.76
N ASN A 586 5.43 -2.43 6.50
CA ASN A 586 6.37 -1.91 7.50
C ASN A 586 7.05 -0.65 6.98
N ASP A 587 7.35 0.27 7.89
CA ASP A 587 8.18 1.42 7.60
C ASP A 587 9.60 1.00 7.21
N SER A 588 10.19 1.73 6.26
CA SER A 588 11.60 1.56 5.90
C SER A 588 12.52 2.06 7.03
N LEU A 589 13.77 1.58 7.07
CA LEU A 589 14.78 2.11 7.99
C LEU A 589 14.91 3.64 7.95
N PHE A 590 14.81 4.24 6.77
CA PHE A 590 14.82 5.71 6.63
C PHE A 590 13.68 6.34 7.43
N VAL A 591 12.46 5.84 7.26
CA VAL A 591 11.28 6.34 7.98
C VAL A 591 11.42 6.11 9.49
N GLN A 592 11.90 4.95 9.91
CA GLN A 592 12.11 4.63 11.33
C GLN A 592 13.17 5.52 12.00
N ARG A 593 14.21 5.94 11.27
CA ARG A 593 15.18 6.91 11.80
C ARG A 593 14.65 8.34 11.81
N VAL A 594 13.86 8.73 10.81
CA VAL A 594 13.14 10.02 10.82
C VAL A 594 12.19 10.08 12.00
N HIS A 595 11.51 8.98 12.30
CA HIS A 595 10.67 8.80 13.47
C HIS A 595 11.42 9.09 14.78
N ASP A 596 12.60 8.51 14.99
CA ASP A 596 13.43 8.78 16.17
C ASP A 596 13.83 10.26 16.27
N LEU A 597 14.20 10.87 15.13
CA LEU A 597 14.54 12.29 15.08
C LEU A 597 13.35 13.20 15.40
N LEU A 598 12.14 12.88 14.92
CA LEU A 598 10.93 13.63 15.26
C LEU A 598 10.64 13.55 16.77
N THR A 599 10.82 12.38 17.37
CA THR A 599 10.71 12.20 18.82
C THR A 599 11.75 13.04 19.56
N LEU A 600 13.01 12.99 19.13
CA LEU A 600 14.09 13.76 19.75
C LEU A 600 13.86 15.27 19.64
N ILE A 601 13.43 15.76 18.47
CA ILE A 601 13.11 17.18 18.23
C ILE A 601 11.91 17.63 19.08
N SER A 602 10.91 16.78 19.27
CA SER A 602 9.74 17.11 20.09
C SER A 602 10.06 17.11 21.60
N PHE A 603 11.12 16.40 21.99
CA PHE A 603 11.57 16.31 23.38
C PHE A 603 12.41 17.53 23.82
N VAL A 604 13.29 18.03 22.94
CA VAL A 604 14.18 19.17 23.22
C VAL A 604 13.44 20.50 23.13
#